data_AF-A0A2V8E1F9-F1
#
_entry.id   AF-A0A2V8E1F9-F1
#
_cell.length_a   1.000
_cell.length_b   1.000
_cell.length_c   1.000
_cell.angle_alpha   90.00
_cell.angle_beta   90.00
_cell.angle_gamma   90.00
#
_symmetry.space_group_name_H-M   'P 1'
#
loop_
_entity.id
_entity.type
_entity.pdbx_description
1 polymer ?
#
loop_
_entity_poly.entity_id
_entity_poly.type
_entity_poly.pdbx_seq_one_letter_code
_entity_poly.pdbx_strand_id
1 'polypeptide(L)'
;MHAWDGSERTFVFGKDGIQTSGDPITAGPGHWGIGTDGGIQLGADFNRISAAPRFGTREIWHLVNDGAGWDHPIHIHFEEGQILARDGSFNNVSNAERGRKDVYRLHPKGSVTLTMQFRDWGGMYMEHCHNTMHEDNAMLLRWEINDAGGAFLKPLPTPIPTPQGVRFEDPYMV
;
A
#
# COMPACT_ATOMS: atom_id res chain seq x y z
N MET A 1 -18.20 8.93 15.71
CA MET A 1 -18.20 7.62 15.00
C MET A 1 -17.70 7.89 13.59
N HIS A 2 -16.58 7.29 13.20
CA HIS A 2 -16.07 7.42 11.83
C HIS A 2 -16.93 6.54 10.93
N ALA A 3 -17.73 7.17 10.06
CA ALA A 3 -18.58 6.45 9.13
C ALA A 3 -17.70 5.81 8.05
N TRP A 4 -17.94 4.53 7.78
CA TRP A 4 -17.50 3.95 6.51
C TRP A 4 -18.23 4.70 5.40
N ASP A 5 -17.49 5.27 4.46
CA ASP A 5 -18.05 6.06 3.37
C ASP A 5 -18.32 5.24 2.11
N GLY A 6 -18.23 3.91 2.21
CA GLY A 6 -18.39 2.98 1.09
C GLY A 6 -17.10 2.76 0.29
N SER A 7 -15.99 3.39 0.67
CA SER A 7 -14.73 3.26 -0.09
C SER A 7 -14.07 1.91 0.15
N GLU A 8 -13.70 1.26 -0.95
CA GLU A 8 -12.95 0.00 -0.99
C GLU A 8 -11.78 0.13 -1.97
N ARG A 9 -10.68 -0.58 -1.69
CA ARG A 9 -9.49 -0.63 -2.55
C ARG A 9 -8.95 -2.03 -2.68
N THR A 10 -8.33 -2.34 -3.80
CA THR A 10 -7.70 -3.64 -4.05
C THR A 10 -6.23 -3.47 -4.43
N PHE A 11 -5.36 -4.18 -3.72
CA PHE A 11 -3.93 -4.25 -3.97
C PHE A 11 -3.53 -5.69 -4.30
N VAL A 12 -2.95 -5.87 -5.48
CA VAL A 12 -2.56 -7.18 -6.01
C VAL A 12 -1.05 -7.30 -6.03
N PHE A 13 -0.52 -8.15 -5.16
CA PHE A 13 0.90 -8.43 -4.98
C PHE A 13 1.32 -9.61 -5.83
N GLY A 14 2.32 -9.40 -6.69
CA GLY A 14 2.76 -10.43 -7.61
C GLY A 14 4.04 -10.08 -8.34
N LYS A 15 4.29 -10.81 -9.42
CA LYS A 15 5.51 -10.73 -10.24
C LYS A 15 5.25 -9.99 -11.56
N ASP A 16 6.30 -9.73 -12.31
CA ASP A 16 6.28 -9.01 -13.60
C ASP A 16 5.87 -7.53 -13.44
N GLY A 17 6.24 -6.92 -12.30
CA GLY A 17 6.07 -5.49 -12.06
C GLY A 17 6.73 -4.65 -13.14
N ILE A 18 5.98 -3.71 -13.71
CA ILE A 18 6.47 -2.81 -14.75
C ILE A 18 7.05 -1.57 -14.09
N GLN A 19 8.31 -1.28 -14.37
CA GLN A 19 8.95 -0.04 -13.97
C GLN A 19 8.63 1.06 -14.99
N THR A 20 7.97 2.13 -14.56
CA THR A 20 7.46 3.19 -15.46
C THR A 20 8.45 4.34 -15.71
N SER A 21 9.48 4.47 -14.87
CA SER A 21 10.60 5.42 -15.06
C SER A 21 11.89 4.86 -14.48
N GLY A 22 13.04 5.41 -14.91
CA GLY A 22 14.38 5.09 -14.37
C GLY A 22 15.02 6.28 -13.66
N ASP A 23 14.19 7.18 -13.12
CA ASP A 23 14.60 8.37 -12.37
C ASP A 23 15.02 7.96 -10.93
N PRO A 24 15.89 8.70 -10.22
CA PRO A 24 16.12 8.48 -8.78
C PRO A 24 14.86 8.43 -7.89
N ILE A 25 13.67 8.87 -8.38
CA ILE A 25 12.39 8.71 -7.68
C ILE A 25 11.83 7.27 -7.74
N THR A 26 12.45 6.38 -8.50
CA THR A 26 12.02 4.99 -8.69
C THR A 26 13.03 3.99 -8.16
N ALA A 27 12.55 2.82 -7.73
CA ALA A 27 13.43 1.70 -7.46
C ALA A 27 14.10 1.21 -8.76
N GLY A 28 15.21 0.48 -8.60
CA GLY A 28 15.82 -0.24 -9.71
C GLY A 28 14.85 -1.27 -10.33
N PRO A 29 15.10 -1.73 -11.57
CA PRO A 29 14.26 -2.73 -12.21
C PRO A 29 14.10 -3.97 -11.33
N GLY A 30 12.85 -4.35 -11.08
CA GLY A 30 12.49 -5.42 -10.17
C GLY A 30 11.58 -6.45 -10.83
N HIS A 31 11.59 -7.67 -10.31
CA HIS A 31 10.65 -8.71 -10.74
C HIS A 31 9.28 -8.56 -10.10
N TRP A 32 9.18 -7.84 -8.98
CA TRP A 32 7.98 -7.75 -8.17
C TRP A 32 7.26 -6.43 -8.37
N GLY A 33 5.93 -6.45 -8.25
CA GLY A 33 5.11 -5.26 -8.35
C GLY A 33 3.80 -5.38 -7.61
N ILE A 34 3.10 -4.24 -7.54
CA ILE A 34 1.78 -4.12 -6.93
C ILE A 34 0.84 -3.51 -7.95
N GLY A 35 -0.29 -4.17 -8.21
CA GLY A 35 -1.40 -3.61 -8.97
C GLY A 35 -2.40 -2.96 -8.03
N THR A 36 -3.02 -1.85 -8.46
CA THR A 36 -3.99 -1.11 -7.64
C THR A 36 -5.29 -0.94 -8.42
N ASP A 37 -6.42 -1.29 -7.79
CA ASP A 37 -7.79 -1.11 -8.30
C ASP A 37 -7.99 -1.61 -9.75
N GLY A 38 -7.43 -2.78 -10.06
CA GLY A 38 -7.51 -3.41 -11.38
C GLY A 38 -6.47 -2.92 -12.40
N GLY A 39 -5.60 -1.99 -11.99
CA GLY A 39 -4.44 -1.57 -12.76
C GLY A 39 -3.37 -2.66 -12.91
N ILE A 40 -2.44 -2.42 -13.83
CA ILE A 40 -1.26 -3.28 -14.03
C ILE A 40 -0.36 -3.28 -12.80
N GLN A 41 0.43 -4.34 -12.61
CA GLN A 41 1.44 -4.39 -11.57
C GLN A 41 2.60 -3.45 -11.89
N LEU A 42 2.86 -2.53 -10.98
CA LEU A 42 3.92 -1.54 -11.11
C LEU A 42 5.01 -1.79 -10.07
N GLY A 43 6.27 -1.59 -10.47
CA GLY A 43 7.39 -1.49 -9.54
C GLY A 43 7.35 -0.16 -8.78
N ALA A 44 8.12 -0.06 -7.70
CA ALA A 44 8.11 1.11 -6.83
C ALA A 44 8.47 2.42 -7.56
N ASP A 45 7.61 3.41 -7.37
CA ASP A 45 7.81 4.82 -7.71
C ASP A 45 7.38 5.64 -6.49
N PHE A 46 8.34 6.30 -5.86
CA PHE A 46 8.12 7.04 -4.63
C PHE A 46 7.37 8.35 -4.85
N ASN A 47 7.24 8.82 -6.11
CA ASN A 47 6.49 10.01 -6.49
C ASN A 47 5.04 9.69 -6.91
N ARG A 48 4.72 8.40 -7.10
CA ARG A 48 3.38 7.93 -7.44
C ARG A 48 2.55 7.67 -6.19
N ILE A 49 1.37 8.27 -6.13
CA ILE A 49 0.38 8.01 -5.08
C ILE A 49 -0.58 6.93 -5.60
N SER A 50 -0.44 5.70 -5.09
CA SER A 50 -1.30 4.59 -5.49
C SER A 50 -2.66 4.58 -4.78
N ALA A 51 -2.76 5.19 -3.60
CA ALA A 51 -4.03 5.34 -2.90
C ALA A 51 -4.05 6.62 -2.06
N ALA A 52 -5.24 7.23 -1.96
CA ALA A 52 -5.44 8.46 -1.21
C ALA A 52 -6.71 8.39 -0.33
N PRO A 53 -6.74 7.55 0.72
CA PRO A 53 -7.82 7.59 1.70
C PRO A 53 -8.04 8.99 2.29
N ARG A 54 -9.30 9.33 2.52
CA ARG A 54 -9.65 10.62 3.10
C ARG A 54 -9.47 10.60 4.62
N PHE A 55 -8.94 11.69 5.19
CA PHE A 55 -8.85 11.86 6.62
C PHE A 55 -10.22 11.74 7.31
N GLY A 56 -10.22 11.12 8.48
CA GLY A 56 -11.40 10.88 9.31
C GLY A 56 -12.33 9.78 8.80
N THR A 57 -11.98 9.07 7.71
CA THR A 57 -12.80 7.99 7.15
C THR A 57 -12.28 6.60 7.53
N ARG A 58 -13.07 5.61 7.14
CA ARG A 58 -12.72 4.20 7.20
C ARG A 58 -12.84 3.64 5.79
N GLU A 59 -11.88 2.83 5.38
CA GLU A 59 -11.95 2.07 4.13
C GLU A 59 -11.84 0.57 4.40
N ILE A 60 -12.20 -0.23 3.39
CA ILE A 60 -11.95 -1.66 3.32
C ILE A 60 -10.90 -1.90 2.24
N TRP A 61 -9.81 -2.58 2.58
CA TRP A 61 -8.75 -2.89 1.63
C TRP A 61 -8.69 -4.40 1.41
N HIS A 62 -8.52 -4.80 0.15
CA HIS A 62 -8.36 -6.17 -0.29
C HIS A 62 -6.91 -6.38 -0.72
N LEU A 63 -6.18 -7.17 0.06
CA LEU A 63 -4.82 -7.56 -0.25
C LEU A 63 -4.85 -8.94 -0.90
N VAL A 64 -4.32 -9.06 -2.11
CA VAL A 64 -4.42 -10.27 -2.92
C VAL A 64 -3.03 -10.71 -3.36
N ASN A 65 -2.70 -11.99 -3.16
CA ASN A 65 -1.54 -12.61 -3.79
C ASN A 65 -2.01 -13.36 -5.04
N ASP A 66 -1.62 -12.89 -6.22
CA ASP A 66 -2.00 -13.53 -7.48
C ASP A 66 -1.07 -14.69 -7.87
N GLY A 67 0.03 -14.90 -7.13
CA GLY A 67 1.03 -15.92 -7.38
C GLY A 67 0.75 -17.23 -6.66
N ALA A 68 1.28 -18.34 -7.19
CA ALA A 68 1.22 -19.66 -6.54
C ALA A 68 2.55 -20.12 -5.92
N GLY A 69 3.63 -19.35 -6.10
CA GLY A 69 4.99 -19.77 -5.72
C GLY A 69 5.54 -19.14 -4.44
N TRP A 70 4.89 -18.11 -3.91
CA TRP A 70 5.49 -17.23 -2.90
C TRP A 70 4.47 -16.73 -1.90
N ASP A 71 4.95 -16.44 -0.69
CA ASP A 71 4.20 -15.72 0.33
C ASP A 71 4.59 -14.24 0.33
N HIS A 72 3.63 -13.39 0.70
CA HIS A 72 3.82 -11.96 0.80
C HIS A 72 3.31 -11.46 2.16
N PRO A 73 4.20 -11.18 3.14
CA PRO A 73 3.81 -10.48 4.37
C PRO A 73 3.65 -8.99 4.08
N ILE A 74 2.43 -8.51 3.89
CA ILE A 74 2.17 -7.11 3.52
C ILE A 74 2.19 -6.26 4.77
N HIS A 75 3.13 -5.31 4.83
CA HIS A 75 3.18 -4.30 5.86
C HIS A 75 2.59 -2.99 5.33
N ILE A 76 1.59 -2.47 6.03
CA ILE A 76 1.01 -1.15 5.78
C ILE A 76 1.50 -0.24 6.90
N HIS A 77 2.20 0.83 6.56
CA HIS A 77 2.71 1.76 7.56
C HIS A 77 1.55 2.46 8.26
N PHE A 78 1.83 3.02 9.44
CA PHE A 78 0.98 3.98 10.15
C PHE A 78 -0.33 3.43 10.75
N GLU A 79 -1.24 2.89 9.95
CA GLU A 79 -2.51 2.36 10.45
C GLU A 79 -2.42 0.88 10.83
N GLU A 80 -3.10 0.52 11.93
CA GLU A 80 -3.41 -0.88 12.21
C GLU A 80 -4.83 -1.19 11.77
N GLY A 81 -5.00 -2.25 10.98
CA GLY A 81 -6.28 -2.74 10.50
C GLY A 81 -6.74 -4.01 11.20
N GLN A 82 -8.01 -4.34 11.00
CA GLN A 82 -8.62 -5.58 11.48
C GLN A 82 -9.04 -6.43 10.29
N ILE A 83 -8.67 -7.72 10.30
CA ILE A 83 -9.05 -8.65 9.25
C ILE A 83 -10.55 -8.96 9.34
N LEU A 84 -11.26 -8.72 8.25
CA LEU A 84 -12.67 -9.03 8.07
C LEU A 84 -12.87 -10.40 7.41
N ALA A 85 -11.96 -10.79 6.52
CA ALA A 85 -11.99 -12.09 5.86
C ALA A 85 -10.60 -12.53 5.44
N ARG A 86 -10.35 -13.84 5.52
CA ARG A 86 -9.23 -14.51 4.87
C ARG A 86 -9.81 -15.46 3.82
N ASP A 87 -9.34 -15.36 2.59
CA ASP A 87 -9.83 -16.20 1.48
C ASP A 87 -11.37 -16.18 1.38
N GLY A 88 -11.95 -14.99 1.50
CA GLY A 88 -13.39 -14.75 1.39
C GLY A 88 -14.23 -15.10 2.63
N SER A 89 -13.64 -15.56 3.74
CA SER A 89 -14.40 -15.93 4.94
C SER A 89 -13.76 -15.48 6.25
N PHE A 90 -14.58 -14.97 7.17
CA PHE A 90 -14.15 -14.68 8.55
C PHE A 90 -13.79 -15.97 9.32
N ASN A 91 -14.39 -17.11 8.97
CA ASN A 91 -14.08 -18.40 9.62
C ASN A 91 -12.64 -18.86 9.39
N ASN A 92 -11.99 -18.36 8.34
CA ASN A 92 -10.59 -18.63 8.05
C ASN A 92 -9.63 -17.72 8.82
N VAL A 93 -10.13 -16.68 9.50
CA VAL A 93 -9.31 -15.75 10.30
C VAL A 93 -8.97 -16.42 11.63
N SER A 94 -7.70 -16.74 11.81
CA SER A 94 -7.22 -17.42 13.02
C SER A 94 -7.38 -16.54 14.25
N ASN A 95 -7.45 -17.14 15.44
CA ASN A 95 -7.59 -16.38 16.69
C ASN A 95 -6.45 -15.36 16.89
N ALA A 96 -5.24 -15.67 16.42
CA ALA A 96 -4.08 -14.78 16.50
C ALA A 96 -4.19 -13.56 15.56
N GLU A 97 -5.08 -13.61 14.56
CA GLU A 97 -5.26 -12.58 13.55
C GLU A 97 -6.47 -11.69 13.79
N ARG A 98 -7.29 -11.98 14.80
CA ARG A 98 -8.53 -11.23 15.10
C ARG A 98 -8.29 -9.87 15.77
N GLY A 99 -7.08 -9.63 16.26
CA GLY A 99 -6.67 -8.33 16.78
C GLY A 99 -6.38 -7.33 15.66
N ARG A 100 -6.02 -6.10 16.06
CA ARG A 100 -5.47 -5.10 15.13
C ARG A 100 -4.04 -5.48 14.78
N LYS A 101 -3.65 -5.29 13.51
CA LYS A 101 -2.33 -5.63 12.98
C LYS A 101 -1.89 -4.60 11.94
N ASP A 102 -0.60 -4.60 11.65
CA ASP A 102 0.07 -3.80 10.63
C ASP A 102 0.76 -4.66 9.56
N VAL A 103 0.90 -5.97 9.80
CA VAL A 103 1.46 -6.95 8.87
C VAL A 103 0.50 -8.12 8.63
N TYR A 104 0.25 -8.42 7.35
CA TYR A 104 -0.72 -9.42 6.88
C TYR A 104 -0.05 -10.41 5.93
N ARG A 105 0.12 -11.66 6.38
CA ARG A 105 0.65 -12.72 5.52
C ARG A 105 -0.39 -13.17 4.50
N LEU A 106 -0.04 -13.02 3.22
CA LEU A 106 -0.73 -13.63 2.10
C LEU A 106 -0.02 -14.91 1.70
N HIS A 107 -0.72 -16.03 1.82
CA HIS A 107 -0.28 -17.32 1.27
C HIS A 107 -0.41 -17.32 -0.26
N PRO A 108 0.16 -18.33 -0.96
CA PRO A 108 0.02 -18.43 -2.40
C PRO A 108 -1.46 -18.52 -2.78
N LYS A 109 -1.89 -17.71 -3.75
CA LYS A 109 -3.29 -17.53 -4.16
C LYS A 109 -4.23 -17.05 -3.05
N GLY A 110 -3.67 -16.59 -1.94
CA GLY A 110 -4.43 -16.15 -0.77
C GLY A 110 -4.84 -14.69 -0.84
N SER A 111 -5.83 -14.34 -0.02
CA SER A 111 -6.32 -12.96 0.13
C SER A 111 -6.67 -12.62 1.56
N VAL A 112 -6.56 -11.34 1.90
CA VAL A 112 -6.98 -10.76 3.17
C VAL A 112 -7.81 -9.52 2.87
N THR A 113 -9.04 -9.48 3.37
CA THR A 113 -9.87 -8.27 3.42
C THR A 113 -9.75 -7.68 4.81
N LEU A 114 -9.37 -6.41 4.91
CA LEU A 114 -9.17 -5.70 6.18
C LEU A 114 -9.91 -4.37 6.19
N THR A 115 -10.15 -3.82 7.38
CA THR A 115 -10.65 -2.46 7.57
C THR A 115 -9.67 -1.61 8.34
N MET A 116 -9.46 -0.36 7.89
CA MET A 116 -8.59 0.63 8.53
C MET A 116 -9.32 1.97 8.71
N GLN A 117 -8.90 2.75 9.71
CA GLN A 117 -9.46 4.06 10.02
C GLN A 117 -8.38 5.12 9.93
N PHE A 118 -8.47 6.04 8.98
CA PHE A 118 -7.44 7.03 8.70
C PHE A 118 -7.71 8.32 9.47
N ARG A 119 -7.34 8.40 10.75
CA ARG A 119 -7.91 9.44 11.65
C ARG A 119 -6.93 10.19 12.53
N ASP A 120 -5.67 9.76 12.61
CA ASP A 120 -4.73 10.33 13.58
C ASP A 120 -3.81 11.39 12.93
N TRP A 121 -3.17 11.06 11.81
CA TRP A 121 -2.22 11.93 11.10
C TRP A 121 -2.24 11.66 9.60
N GLY A 122 -2.39 12.69 8.77
CA GLY A 122 -2.09 12.61 7.35
C GLY A 122 -0.60 12.69 6.99
N GLY A 123 -0.29 12.48 5.72
CA GLY A 123 1.08 12.39 5.23
C GLY A 123 1.28 11.30 4.19
N MET A 124 2.55 11.04 3.89
CA MET A 124 2.99 10.00 2.97
C MET A 124 3.39 8.75 3.74
N TYR A 125 2.86 7.62 3.32
CA TYR A 125 3.08 6.34 3.98
C TYR A 125 3.38 5.26 2.93
N MET A 126 4.02 4.20 3.40
CA MET A 126 4.41 3.08 2.56
C MET A 126 3.50 1.88 2.80
N GLU A 127 3.32 1.09 1.76
CA GLU A 127 2.81 -0.27 1.83
C GLU A 127 3.73 -1.15 1.00
N HIS A 128 4.19 -2.26 1.59
CA HIS A 128 5.16 -3.12 0.93
C HIS A 128 5.09 -4.56 1.43
N CYS A 129 5.59 -5.47 0.61
CA CYS A 129 5.91 -6.81 1.09
C CYS A 129 7.14 -6.75 1.97
N HIS A 130 7.02 -7.24 3.20
CA HIS A 130 8.10 -7.25 4.20
C HIS A 130 9.07 -8.44 4.04
N ASN A 131 8.96 -9.19 2.94
CA ASN A 131 10.09 -9.98 2.46
C ASN A 131 11.04 -9.02 1.75
N THR A 132 12.19 -8.73 2.37
CA THR A 132 13.12 -7.69 1.91
C THR A 132 13.60 -7.91 0.48
N MET A 133 13.72 -9.17 0.02
CA MET A 133 14.09 -9.45 -1.38
C MET A 133 12.98 -9.09 -2.36
N HIS A 134 11.72 -9.16 -1.93
CA HIS A 134 10.60 -8.70 -2.73
C HIS A 134 10.49 -7.18 -2.66
N GLU A 135 10.62 -6.60 -1.46
CA GLU A 135 10.63 -5.15 -1.19
C GLU A 135 11.63 -4.40 -2.05
N ASP A 136 12.90 -4.82 -2.01
CA ASP A 136 14.00 -4.15 -2.69
C ASP A 136 13.93 -4.26 -4.23
N ASN A 137 13.07 -5.14 -4.77
CA ASN A 137 13.06 -5.50 -6.20
C ASN A 137 11.67 -5.71 -6.85
N ALA A 138 10.63 -4.89 -6.70
CA ALA A 138 10.47 -3.62 -6.01
C ALA A 138 9.02 -3.51 -5.49
N MET A 139 8.60 -4.48 -4.66
CA MET A 139 7.22 -4.70 -4.20
C MET A 139 6.82 -3.72 -3.09
N LEU A 140 6.71 -2.45 -3.47
CA LEU A 140 6.48 -1.35 -2.56
C LEU A 140 5.75 -0.22 -3.29
N LEU A 141 4.84 0.45 -2.58
CA LEU A 141 4.11 1.60 -3.08
C LEU A 141 3.97 2.67 -2.00
N ARG A 142 3.66 3.90 -2.46
CA ARG A 142 3.27 5.02 -1.61
C ARG A 142 1.75 5.19 -1.65
N TRP A 143 1.19 5.50 -0.49
CA TRP A 143 -0.18 5.97 -0.32
C TRP A 143 -0.19 7.18 0.61
N GLU A 144 -1.27 7.94 0.57
CA GLU A 144 -1.40 9.18 1.34
C GLU A 144 -2.74 9.33 2.01
N ILE A 145 -2.79 10.02 3.14
CA ILE A 145 -4.06 10.48 3.71
C ILE A 145 -4.18 11.98 3.40
N ASN A 146 -5.24 12.36 2.69
CA ASN A 146 -5.54 13.76 2.39
C ASN A 146 -6.92 14.17 2.92
N ASP A 147 -7.17 15.48 3.06
CA ASP A 147 -8.47 16.02 3.50
C ASP A 147 -9.06 16.99 2.46
N ALA A 148 -9.29 16.54 1.22
CA ALA A 148 -9.95 17.36 0.17
C ALA A 148 -9.39 18.81 0.03
N GLY A 149 -8.11 19.02 0.33
CA GLY A 149 -7.43 20.33 0.30
C GLY A 149 -7.52 21.18 1.59
N GLY A 150 -8.23 20.71 2.63
CA GLY A 150 -8.19 21.25 3.99
C GLY A 150 -6.83 21.04 4.65
N ALA A 151 -6.46 21.91 5.59
CA ALA A 151 -5.11 21.94 6.17
C ALA A 151 -4.82 20.72 7.07
N PHE A 152 -4.39 19.63 6.46
CA PHE A 152 -3.49 18.63 7.04
C PHE A 152 -2.51 18.10 5.98
N LEU A 153 -1.80 19.03 5.32
CA LEU A 153 -0.74 18.80 4.33
C LEU A 153 -1.26 18.41 2.93
N LYS A 154 -1.06 19.32 1.96
CA LYS A 154 -1.00 18.93 0.53
C LYS A 154 -0.03 17.75 0.38
N PRO A 155 -0.20 16.85 -0.62
CA PRO A 155 0.78 15.81 -0.90
C PRO A 155 2.19 16.36 -0.77
N LEU A 156 2.95 15.83 0.20
CA LEU A 156 4.26 16.37 0.48
C LEU A 156 5.13 16.11 -0.76
N PRO A 157 5.88 17.11 -1.23
CA PRO A 157 6.80 16.90 -2.33
C PRO A 157 7.74 15.74 -2.02
N THR A 158 7.97 14.88 -3.00
CA THR A 158 8.83 13.70 -2.86
C THR A 158 10.27 14.14 -2.69
N PRO A 159 10.94 13.76 -1.59
CA PRO A 159 12.34 14.08 -1.36
C PRO A 159 13.21 13.23 -2.26
N ILE A 160 14.02 13.85 -3.12
CA ILE A 160 14.95 13.18 -4.03
C ILE A 160 16.37 13.42 -3.53
N PRO A 161 17.01 12.42 -2.89
CA PRO A 161 18.37 12.56 -2.38
C PRO A 161 19.37 12.72 -3.52
N THR A 162 20.29 13.67 -3.37
CA THR A 162 21.44 13.85 -4.26
C THR A 162 22.71 14.01 -3.42
N PRO A 163 23.91 13.82 -3.99
CA PRO A 163 25.15 14.08 -3.25
C PRO A 163 25.29 15.52 -2.74
N GLN A 164 24.55 16.48 -3.31
CA GLN A 164 24.59 17.90 -2.95
C GLN A 164 23.43 18.33 -2.02
N GLY A 165 22.58 17.40 -1.57
CA GLY A 165 21.41 17.69 -0.75
C GLY A 165 20.13 17.06 -1.29
N VAL A 166 18.99 17.45 -0.76
CA VAL A 166 17.68 16.91 -1.17
C VAL A 166 16.97 17.96 -2.02
N ARG A 167 16.54 17.57 -3.22
CA ARG A 167 15.56 18.34 -4.02
C ARG A 167 14.18 17.74 -3.83
N PHE A 168 13.14 18.48 -4.19
CA PHE A 168 11.76 18.07 -4.00
C PHE A 168 10.98 18.16 -5.30
N GLU A 169 10.11 17.19 -5.58
CA GLU A 169 9.21 17.17 -6.73
C GLU A 169 7.76 16.98 -6.31
N ASP A 170 6.82 17.58 -7.04
CA ASP A 170 5.40 17.37 -6.77
C ASP A 170 4.99 15.93 -7.15
N PRO A 171 4.22 15.24 -6.29
CA PRO A 171 3.75 13.89 -6.57
C PRO A 171 2.59 13.88 -7.56
N TYR A 172 2.36 12.71 -8.15
CA TYR A 172 1.28 12.49 -9.11
C TYR A 172 0.38 11.32 -8.68
N MET A 173 -0.90 11.42 -9.03
CA MET A 173 -1.91 10.37 -8.83
C MET A 173 -2.05 9.52 -10.09
N VAL A 174 -2.40 8.24 -9.93
CA VAL A 174 -2.81 7.33 -11.01
C VAL A 174 -4.25 6.91 -10.89
#